data_AF-A0A956KKS2-F1
#
_entry.id   AF-A0A956KKS2-F1
#
_cell.length_a   1.000
_cell.length_b   1.000
_cell.length_c   1.000
_cell.angle_alpha   90.00
_cell.angle_beta   90.00
_cell.angle_gamma   90.00
#
_symmetry.space_group_name_H-M   'P 1'
#
loop_
_entity.id
_entity.type
_entity.pdbx_description
1 polymer ?
#
loop_
_entity_poly.entity_id
_entity_poly.type
_entity_poly.pdbx_seq_one_letter_code
_entity_poly.pdbx_strand_id
1 'polypeptide(L)'
;MYRDDTASPPLLVCQVGSTRLTYLARVLDDLPAMLRAHGDWMPLGASDEKKPAAEGTVEAWGRAADNPVGGWYGQRKGYRGRLAMYVPPLLEALGVVELEHNARNNRVRLRPGGETPPAKKAAKRK
;
A
#
# COMPACT_ATOMS: atom_id res chain seq x y z
N MET A 1 -4.87 1.88 11.19
CA MET A 1 -4.36 0.60 10.63
C MET A 1 -3.37 0.01 11.62
N TYR A 2 -3.17 -1.30 11.60
CA TYR A 2 -2.10 -1.95 12.37
C TYR A 2 -1.48 -3.09 11.58
N ARG A 3 -0.22 -3.40 11.87
CA ARG A 3 0.47 -4.58 11.35
C ARG A 3 0.15 -5.78 12.24
N ASP A 4 -0.28 -6.86 11.62
CA ASP A 4 -0.56 -8.15 12.22
C ASP A 4 0.52 -9.15 11.81
N ASP A 5 1.53 -9.29 12.66
CA ASP A 5 2.63 -10.23 12.47
C ASP A 5 2.27 -11.66 12.92
N THR A 6 1.05 -11.90 13.41
CA THR A 6 0.57 -13.24 13.76
C THR A 6 0.00 -14.00 12.56
N ALA A 7 -0.40 -13.27 11.52
CA ALA A 7 -0.77 -13.84 10.24
C ALA A 7 0.46 -14.34 9.46
N SER A 8 0.29 -15.40 8.66
CA SER A 8 1.34 -15.96 7.80
C SER A 8 0.84 -16.01 6.34
N PRO A 9 1.34 -15.13 5.45
CA PRO A 9 2.30 -14.03 5.69
C PRO A 9 1.71 -12.88 6.53
N PRO A 10 2.55 -12.00 7.12
CA PRO A 10 2.08 -10.84 7.90
C PRO A 10 1.17 -9.92 7.11
N LEU A 11 0.16 -9.36 7.79
CA LEU A 11 -0.86 -8.51 7.18
C LEU A 11 -0.83 -7.09 7.72
N LEU A 12 -1.14 -6.12 6.87
CA LEU A 12 -1.57 -4.79 7.26
C LEU A 12 -3.11 -4.78 7.33
N VAL A 13 -3.65 -4.48 8.50
CA VAL A 13 -5.09 -4.49 8.76
C VAL A 13 -5.63 -3.05 8.76
N CYS A 14 -6.66 -2.83 7.95
CA CYS A 14 -7.43 -1.60 7.91
C CYS A 14 -8.86 -1.88 8.36
N GLN A 15 -9.29 -1.27 9.46
CA GLN A 15 -10.66 -1.35 9.97
C GLN A 15 -11.39 -0.04 9.64
N VAL A 16 -12.52 -0.14 8.95
CA VAL A 16 -13.40 0.98 8.59
C VAL A 16 -14.84 0.61 8.97
N GLY A 17 -15.33 1.13 10.09
CA GLY A 17 -16.60 0.69 10.67
C GLY A 17 -16.56 -0.82 10.99
N SER A 18 -17.51 -1.59 10.46
CA SER A 18 -17.53 -3.06 10.55
C SER A 18 -16.69 -3.76 9.47
N THR A 19 -16.20 -3.02 8.48
CA THR A 19 -15.44 -3.59 7.36
C THR A 19 -13.96 -3.69 7.70
N ARG A 20 -13.41 -4.89 7.53
CA ARG A 20 -11.97 -5.19 7.68
C ARG A 20 -11.35 -5.46 6.31
N LEU A 21 -10.44 -4.60 5.87
CA LEU A 21 -9.57 -4.82 4.71
C LEU A 21 -8.21 -5.31 5.20
N THR A 22 -7.57 -6.17 4.41
CA THR A 22 -6.25 -6.71 4.71
C THR A 22 -5.36 -6.65 3.49
N TYR A 23 -4.13 -6.20 3.67
CA TYR A 23 -3.08 -6.16 2.67
C TYR A 23 -1.89 -6.98 3.16
N LEU A 24 -1.05 -7.52 2.28
CA LEU A 24 0.24 -8.08 2.70
C LEU A 24 1.09 -6.96 3.31
N ALA A 25 1.62 -7.16 4.53
CA ALA A 25 2.33 -6.11 5.26
C ALA A 25 3.58 -5.61 4.54
N ARG A 26 4.20 -6.46 3.73
CA ARG A 26 5.35 -6.11 2.88
C ARG A 26 5.07 -4.99 1.88
N VAL A 27 3.80 -4.64 1.62
CA VAL A 27 3.44 -3.43 0.84
C VAL A 27 4.08 -2.15 1.40
N LEU A 28 4.35 -2.11 2.71
CA LEU A 28 5.01 -0.97 3.36
C LEU A 28 6.48 -0.81 2.93
N ASP A 29 7.09 -1.87 2.41
CA ASP A 29 8.46 -1.90 1.90
C ASP A 29 8.47 -1.87 0.36
N ASP A 30 7.59 -2.65 -0.27
CA ASP A 30 7.54 -2.81 -1.72
C ASP A 30 7.02 -1.55 -2.44
N LEU A 31 6.00 -0.86 -1.89
CA LEU A 31 5.46 0.36 -2.52
C LEU A 31 6.51 1.49 -2.56
N PRO A 32 7.23 1.81 -1.46
CA PRO A 32 8.35 2.75 -1.53
C PRO A 32 9.46 2.31 -2.49
N ALA A 33 9.79 1.02 -2.55
CA ALA A 33 10.79 0.51 -3.50
C ALA A 33 10.35 0.73 -4.96
N MET A 34 9.08 0.46 -5.27
CA MET A 34 8.52 0.72 -6.59
C MET A 34 8.49 2.22 -6.91
N LEU A 35 8.04 3.08 -5.99
CA LEU A 35 8.04 4.54 -6.20
C LEU A 35 9.45 5.10 -6.40
N ARG A 36 10.46 4.53 -5.72
CA ARG A 36 11.87 4.86 -5.95
C ARG A 36 12.32 4.54 -7.37
N ALA A 37 11.94 3.37 -7.88
CA ALA A 37 12.27 2.95 -9.23
C ALA A 37 11.52 3.78 -10.29
N HIS A 38 10.27 4.15 -10.01
CA HIS A 38 9.46 5.03 -10.87
C HIS A 38 10.02 6.46 -10.92
N GLY A 39 10.55 6.97 -9.82
CA GLY A 39 11.36 8.19 -9.77
C GLY A 39 10.60 9.53 -9.81
N ASP A 40 9.29 9.53 -10.06
CA ASP A 40 8.46 10.74 -10.09
C ASP A 40 7.06 10.50 -9.46
N TRP A 41 6.14 11.44 -9.66
CA TRP A 41 4.73 11.31 -9.32
C TRP A 41 4.07 10.16 -10.08
N MET A 42 3.39 9.29 -9.33
CA MET A 42 2.58 8.20 -9.85
C MET A 42 1.10 8.44 -9.47
N PRO A 43 0.16 8.36 -10.43
CA PRO A 43 -1.28 8.45 -10.13
C PRO A 43 -1.75 7.34 -9.18
N LEU A 44 -2.61 7.69 -8.22
CA LEU A 44 -3.16 6.70 -7.28
C LEU A 44 -4.04 5.67 -7.99
N GLY A 45 -4.99 6.12 -8.81
CA GLY A 45 -5.88 5.23 -9.59
C GLY A 45 -6.77 4.32 -8.74
N ALA A 46 -7.07 4.71 -7.50
CA ALA A 46 -7.83 3.88 -6.56
C ALA A 46 -9.13 3.35 -7.19
N SER A 47 -9.30 2.03 -7.14
CA SER A 47 -10.40 1.33 -7.81
C SER A 47 -10.95 0.22 -6.91
N ASP A 48 -12.18 -0.20 -7.18
CA ASP A 48 -12.79 -1.36 -6.54
C ASP A 48 -12.22 -2.66 -7.14
N GLU A 49 -12.33 -3.81 -6.46
CA GLU A 49 -11.82 -5.08 -7.02
C GLU A 49 -12.55 -5.49 -8.30
N LYS A 50 -13.82 -5.12 -8.45
CA LYS A 50 -14.66 -5.49 -9.59
C LYS A 50 -14.43 -4.60 -10.82
N LYS A 51 -13.70 -3.51 -10.65
CA LYS A 51 -13.41 -2.55 -11.71
C LYS A 51 -11.95 -2.70 -12.15
N PRO A 52 -11.66 -2.51 -13.44
CA PRO A 52 -10.27 -2.40 -13.88
C PRO A 52 -9.59 -1.23 -13.14
N ALA A 53 -8.33 -1.41 -12.80
CA ALA A 53 -7.47 -0.31 -12.37
C ALA A 53 -6.84 0.32 -13.62
N ALA A 54 -6.76 1.65 -13.68
CA ALA A 54 -6.14 2.31 -14.82
C ALA A 54 -4.62 2.00 -14.85
N GLU A 55 -4.10 1.70 -16.02
CA GLU A 55 -2.67 1.38 -16.20
C GLU A 55 -1.78 2.54 -15.76
N GLY A 56 -0.56 2.21 -15.31
CA GLY A 56 0.39 3.20 -14.80
C GLY A 56 0.02 3.81 -13.45
N THR A 57 -0.95 3.23 -12.72
CA THR A 57 -1.35 3.70 -11.38
C THR A 57 -0.84 2.81 -10.26
N VAL A 58 -0.77 3.35 -9.03
CA VAL A 58 -0.47 2.58 -7.82
C VAL A 58 -1.44 1.43 -7.63
N GLU A 59 -2.73 1.65 -7.90
CA GLU A 59 -3.73 0.59 -7.80
C GLU A 59 -3.51 -0.52 -8.83
N ALA A 60 -3.13 -0.18 -10.07
CA ALA A 60 -2.81 -1.19 -11.07
C ALA A 60 -1.58 -2.01 -10.65
N TRP A 61 -0.51 -1.36 -10.21
CA TRP A 61 0.68 -2.04 -9.68
C TRP A 61 0.34 -2.97 -8.50
N GLY A 62 -0.50 -2.52 -7.57
CA GLY A 62 -0.90 -3.29 -6.37
C GLY A 62 -1.70 -4.57 -6.66
N ARG A 63 -2.07 -4.81 -7.92
CA ARG A 63 -2.85 -5.96 -8.39
C ARG A 63 -2.14 -6.74 -9.50
N ALA A 64 -1.03 -6.22 -10.01
CA ALA A 64 -0.36 -6.73 -11.20
C ALA A 64 0.32 -8.08 -10.93
N ALA A 65 0.32 -8.96 -11.94
CA ALA A 65 0.90 -10.31 -11.83
C ALA A 65 2.45 -10.30 -11.79
N ASP A 66 3.07 -9.20 -12.22
CA ASP A 66 4.52 -8.99 -12.27
C ASP A 66 5.06 -8.19 -11.06
N ASN A 67 4.20 -7.82 -10.12
CA ASN A 67 4.65 -7.19 -8.89
C ASN A 67 5.34 -8.20 -7.94
N PRO A 68 6.03 -7.75 -6.87
CA PRO A 68 6.79 -8.63 -5.98
C PRO A 68 6.01 -9.75 -5.27
N VAL A 69 4.67 -9.74 -5.32
CA VAL A 69 3.78 -10.74 -4.70
C VAL A 69 3.00 -11.56 -5.73
N GLY A 70 3.22 -11.33 -7.03
CA GLY A 70 2.59 -12.08 -8.11
C GLY A 70 1.08 -11.84 -8.24
N GLY A 71 0.59 -10.66 -7.84
CA GLY A 71 -0.84 -10.34 -7.93
C GLY A 71 -1.32 -9.36 -6.86
N TRP A 72 -2.39 -9.70 -6.17
CA TRP A 72 -3.05 -8.77 -5.25
C TRP A 72 -2.33 -8.67 -3.91
N TYR A 73 -1.96 -7.46 -3.50
CA TYR A 73 -1.62 -7.20 -2.09
C TYR A 73 -2.84 -7.34 -1.19
N GLY A 74 -4.04 -6.93 -1.65
CA GLY A 74 -5.27 -7.11 -0.89
C GLY A 74 -5.68 -8.58 -0.79
N GLN A 75 -5.87 -9.09 0.42
CA GLN A 75 -6.04 -10.53 0.66
C GLN A 75 -7.51 -10.96 0.74
N ARG A 76 -8.38 -10.11 1.28
CA ARG A 76 -9.80 -10.43 1.49
C ARG A 76 -10.61 -10.25 0.21
N LYS A 77 -11.16 -11.35 -0.35
CA LYS A 77 -12.12 -11.33 -1.48
C LYS A 77 -13.31 -10.42 -1.15
N GLY A 78 -13.76 -9.61 -2.12
CA GLY A 78 -14.73 -8.53 -1.92
C GLY A 78 -14.09 -7.19 -1.54
N TYR A 79 -12.84 -7.20 -1.08
CA TYR A 79 -12.13 -6.05 -0.53
C TYR A 79 -10.64 -6.04 -0.90
N ARG A 80 -10.25 -6.70 -2.01
CA ARG A 80 -8.83 -6.76 -2.42
C ARG A 80 -8.34 -5.46 -3.03
N GLY A 81 -9.27 -4.65 -3.55
CA GLY A 81 -8.97 -3.36 -4.14
C GLY A 81 -8.71 -2.24 -3.14
N ARG A 82 -8.71 -1.02 -3.66
CA ARG A 82 -8.54 0.24 -2.91
C ARG A 82 -7.22 0.32 -2.17
N LEU A 83 -6.20 -0.42 -2.61
CA LEU A 83 -4.85 -0.29 -2.04
C LEU A 83 -4.38 1.16 -2.09
N ALA A 84 -4.58 1.84 -3.22
CA ALA A 84 -4.14 3.21 -3.42
C ALA A 84 -4.97 4.25 -2.63
N MET A 85 -6.11 3.85 -2.05
CA MET A 85 -6.90 4.70 -1.15
C MET A 85 -6.36 4.65 0.29
N TYR A 86 -5.77 3.54 0.68
CA TYR A 86 -5.52 3.22 2.09
C TYR A 86 -4.02 3.22 2.43
N VAL A 87 -3.18 2.62 1.58
CA VAL A 87 -1.75 2.48 1.86
C VAL A 87 -0.97 3.81 1.70
N PRO A 88 -1.19 4.62 0.64
CA PRO A 88 -0.44 5.86 0.45
C PRO A 88 -0.61 6.89 1.59
N PRO A 89 -1.83 7.17 2.12
CA PRO A 89 -1.97 8.06 3.28
C PRO A 89 -1.26 7.54 4.54
N LEU A 90 -1.19 6.22 4.74
CA LEU A 90 -0.42 5.64 5.83
C LEU A 90 1.08 5.90 5.64
N LEU A 91 1.61 5.67 4.43
CA LEU A 91 3.02 5.94 4.14
C LEU A 91 3.36 7.43 4.27
N GLU A 92 2.43 8.32 3.93
CA GLU A 92 2.60 9.76 4.12
C GLU A 92 2.69 10.11 5.61
N ALA A 93 1.80 9.56 6.43
CA ALA A 93 1.82 9.73 7.89
C ALA A 93 3.10 9.15 8.53
N LEU A 94 3.70 8.13 7.92
CA LEU A 94 5.00 7.56 8.31
C LEU A 94 6.20 8.36 7.76
N GLY A 95 5.97 9.40 6.96
CA GLY A 95 7.01 10.26 6.39
C GLY A 95 7.78 9.65 5.21
N VAL A 96 7.27 8.58 4.61
CA VAL A 96 7.96 7.83 3.53
C VAL A 96 7.65 8.40 2.15
N VAL A 97 6.43 8.89 1.95
CA VAL A 97 5.95 9.43 0.67
C VAL A 97 5.41 10.86 0.83
N GLU A 98 5.24 11.52 -0.30
CA GLU A 98 4.47 12.75 -0.46
C GLU A 98 3.20 12.42 -1.25
N LEU A 99 2.06 12.92 -0.79
CA LEU A 99 0.76 12.71 -1.43
C LEU A 99 0.18 14.06 -1.87
N GLU A 100 -0.44 14.09 -3.03
CA GLU A 100 -1.27 15.24 -3.41
C GLU A 100 -2.62 15.19 -2.69
N HIS A 101 -3.11 16.37 -2.26
CA HIS A 101 -4.37 16.53 -1.54
C HIS A 101 -5.38 17.35 -2.35
N ASN A 102 -5.57 17.00 -3.62
CA ASN A 102 -6.59 17.60 -4.49
C ASN A 102 -7.94 16.89 -4.32
N ALA A 103 -9.00 17.49 -4.87
CA ALA A 103 -10.35 16.90 -4.87
C ALA A 103 -10.42 15.56 -5.64
N ARG A 104 -9.54 15.34 -6.62
CA ARG A 104 -9.46 14.13 -7.45
C ARG A 104 -8.11 14.01 -8.15
N ASN A 105 -7.83 12.83 -8.70
CA ASN A 105 -6.64 12.53 -9.50
C ASN A 105 -5.31 12.76 -8.75
N ASN A 106 -5.32 12.50 -7.45
CA ASN A 106 -4.14 12.61 -6.61
C ASN A 106 -3.05 11.64 -7.06
N ARG A 107 -1.81 12.08 -6.91
CA ARG A 107 -0.60 11.30 -7.17
C ARG A 107 0.18 11.13 -5.88
N VAL A 108 1.09 10.16 -5.89
CA VAL A 108 2.04 9.90 -4.81
C VAL A 108 3.43 9.81 -5.41
N ARG A 109 4.44 10.27 -4.67
CA ARG A 109 5.85 9.99 -4.98
C ARG A 109 6.62 9.65 -3.72
N LEU A 110 7.77 9.03 -3.87
CA LEU A 110 8.70 8.86 -2.76
C LEU A 110 9.14 10.25 -2.24
N ARG A 111 9.17 10.44 -0.92
CA ARG A 111 9.72 11.66 -0.33
C ARG A 111 11.24 11.70 -0.55
N PRO A 112 11.85 12.83 -0.89
CA PRO A 112 13.31 12.98 -0.86
C PRO A 112 13.86 12.65 0.54
N GLY A 113 14.75 11.67 0.63
CA GLY A 113 15.25 11.17 1.93
C GLY A 113 14.28 10.29 2.72
N GLY A 114 13.14 9.90 2.13
CA GLY A 114 12.20 8.92 2.71
C GLY A 114 12.82 7.53 2.75
N GLU A 115 13.50 7.22 3.85
CA GLU A 115 13.96 5.86 4.13
C GLU A 115 12.85 5.11 4.88
N THR A 116 12.63 3.84 4.52
CA THR A 116 11.66 3.00 5.21
C THR A 116 12.11 2.87 6.67
N PRO A 117 11.25 3.16 7.67
CA PRO A 117 11.63 2.98 9.06
C PRO A 117 12.10 1.54 9.29
N PRO A 118 13.19 1.30 10.03
CA PRO A 118 13.64 -0.05 10.28
C PRO A 118 12.51 -0.86 10.91
N ALA A 119 12.19 -2.01 10.32
CA ALA A 119 11.19 -2.93 10.85
C ALA A 119 11.47 -3.15 12.33
N LYS A 120 10.56 -2.70 13.22
CA LYS A 120 10.70 -2.90 14.66
C LYS A 120 10.84 -4.40 14.88
N LYS A 121 12.04 -4.87 15.26
CA LYS A 121 12.27 -6.26 15.65
C LYS A 121 11.24 -6.60 16.71
N ALA A 122 10.40 -7.61 16.45
CA ALA A 122 9.45 -8.11 17.42
C ALA A 122 10.21 -8.43 18.71
N ALA A 123 9.90 -7.69 19.77
CA ALA A 123 10.47 -7.93 21.09
C ALA A 123 10.01 -9.32 21.51
N LYS A 124 10.93 -10.29 21.45
CA LYS A 124 10.75 -11.65 21.92
C LYS A 124 10.57 -11.56 23.43
N ARG A 125 9.32 -11.48 23.89
CA ARG A 125 8.99 -11.62 25.32
C ARG A 125 9.36 -13.05 25.72
N LYS A 126 10.28 -13.15 26.68
CA LYS A 126 10.54 -14.37 27.46
C LYS A 126 9.37 -14.64 28.39
#